data_AF-A0A1M3FTR8-F1
#
_entry.id   AF-A0A1M3FTR8-F1
#
_cell.length_a   1.000
_cell.length_b   1.000
_cell.length_c   1.000
_cell.angle_alpha   90.00
_cell.angle_beta   90.00
_cell.angle_gamma   90.00
#
_symmetry.space_group_name_H-M   'P 1'
#
loop_
_entity.id
_entity.type
_entity.pdbx_description
1 polymer ?
#
loop_
_entity_poly.entity_id
_entity_poly.type
_entity_poly.pdbx_seq_one_letter_code
_entity_poly.pdbx_strand_id
1 'polypeptide(L)'
;MRPVLFLAALLSCLVSCGQDKSPAQSPVPAEVLTNDSTHWTVSTLSNLQYVNTTPGAYYNTSKSGGGMIVKFKFLPGGKYEFMLYVQVNTYGLETESWTHAEGKVEFTKNEKGQAIFKTYPTKGTYRYTKNGQVTNRAATKEELKNSQLRTYLWERWENPQDPQNDYLLVVDLTANPGADPDKPETLTADMISKFHIPKAKK
;
A
#
# COMPACT_ATOMS: atom_id res chain seq x y z
N MET A 1 38.15 -76.58 -5.71
CA MET A 1 37.67 -75.72 -4.60
C MET A 1 37.39 -74.32 -5.18
N ARG A 2 36.16 -73.82 -5.00
CA ARG A 2 35.77 -72.38 -5.10
C ARG A 2 36.40 -71.60 -3.91
N PRO A 3 36.56 -70.24 -3.91
CA PRO A 3 35.53 -69.22 -4.24
C PRO A 3 36.05 -67.99 -5.04
N VAL A 4 35.35 -67.38 -6.01
CA VAL A 4 34.23 -66.41 -5.97
C VAL A 4 34.29 -65.40 -4.82
N LEU A 5 34.69 -64.16 -5.11
CA LEU A 5 34.42 -63.00 -4.25
C LEU A 5 33.68 -61.92 -5.07
N PHE A 6 32.41 -61.74 -4.73
CA PHE A 6 31.56 -60.60 -5.04
C PHE A 6 32.01 -59.42 -4.15
N LEU A 7 32.14 -58.20 -4.70
CA LEU A 7 32.13 -56.99 -3.88
C LEU A 7 30.99 -56.08 -4.35
N ALA A 8 30.08 -55.85 -3.42
CA ALA A 8 28.78 -55.24 -3.60
C ALA A 8 28.86 -53.72 -3.73
N ALA A 9 27.91 -53.18 -4.51
CA ALA A 9 27.61 -51.77 -4.64
C ALA A 9 27.06 -51.18 -3.33
N LEU A 10 27.61 -50.04 -2.89
CA LEU A 10 26.98 -49.18 -1.89
C LEU A 10 26.28 -48.02 -2.60
N LEU A 11 24.97 -48.19 -2.80
CA LEU A 11 24.05 -47.17 -3.29
C LEU A 11 23.67 -46.27 -2.10
N SER A 12 24.31 -45.11 -1.98
CA SER A 12 24.00 -44.12 -0.94
C SER A 12 22.69 -43.40 -1.29
N CYS A 13 21.58 -43.82 -0.66
CA CYS A 13 20.32 -43.08 -0.74
C CYS A 13 20.46 -41.77 0.06
N LEU A 14 20.59 -40.66 -0.66
CA LEU A 14 20.36 -39.32 -0.12
C LEU A 14 18.85 -39.14 0.11
N VAL A 15 18.38 -39.50 1.31
CA VAL A 15 17.07 -39.09 1.79
C VAL A 15 17.15 -37.61 2.13
N SER A 16 16.87 -36.77 1.12
CA SER A 16 16.59 -35.35 1.35
C SER A 16 15.21 -35.26 1.99
N CYS A 17 15.17 -35.14 3.33
CA CYS A 17 14.00 -34.65 4.03
C CYS A 17 13.81 -33.18 3.64
N GLY A 18 13.07 -32.94 2.57
CA GLY A 18 12.50 -31.64 2.27
C GLY A 18 11.56 -31.26 3.41
N GLN A 19 12.04 -30.45 4.35
CA GLN A 19 11.17 -29.73 5.26
C GLN A 19 10.36 -28.76 4.41
N ASP A 20 9.11 -29.12 4.13
CA ASP A 20 8.09 -28.20 3.64
C ASP A 20 7.97 -27.05 4.65
N LYS A 21 8.73 -25.97 4.40
CA LYS A 21 8.49 -24.69 5.02
C LYS A 21 7.09 -24.28 4.58
N SER A 22 6.12 -24.44 5.47
CA SER A 22 4.81 -23.81 5.32
C SER A 22 5.06 -22.37 4.87
N PRO A 23 4.40 -21.90 3.79
CA PRO A 23 4.65 -20.57 3.25
C PRO A 23 4.51 -19.57 4.39
N ALA A 24 5.58 -18.82 4.66
CA ALA A 24 5.61 -17.88 5.75
C ALA A 24 4.39 -16.96 5.64
N GLN A 25 3.50 -17.03 6.62
CA GLN A 25 2.27 -16.25 6.64
C GLN A 25 2.65 -14.78 6.49
N SER A 26 2.04 -14.10 5.51
CA SER A 26 2.35 -12.70 5.24
C SER A 26 2.14 -11.87 6.52
N PRO A 27 3.08 -10.99 6.89
CA PRO A 27 2.91 -10.09 8.03
C PRO A 27 1.84 -9.01 7.77
N VAL A 28 1.31 -8.95 6.55
CA VAL A 28 0.17 -8.12 6.16
C VAL A 28 -1.09 -8.97 6.17
N PRO A 29 -2.16 -8.55 6.88
CA PRO A 29 -3.44 -9.27 6.91
C PRO A 29 -4.02 -9.48 5.51
N ALA A 30 -4.59 -10.65 5.27
CA ALA A 30 -5.06 -11.04 3.93
C ALA A 30 -6.15 -10.11 3.41
N GLU A 31 -6.96 -9.54 4.32
CA GLU A 31 -8.06 -8.62 4.05
C GLU A 31 -7.63 -7.26 3.49
N VAL A 32 -6.37 -6.86 3.66
CA VAL A 32 -5.84 -5.58 3.16
C VAL A 32 -4.81 -5.75 2.06
N LEU A 33 -4.42 -7.00 1.75
CA LEU A 33 -3.50 -7.28 0.65
C LEU A 33 -4.08 -6.80 -0.68
N THR A 34 -3.18 -6.23 -1.48
CA THR A 34 -3.45 -5.78 -2.84
C THR A 34 -2.68 -6.63 -3.83
N ASN A 35 -3.17 -6.70 -5.06
CA ASN A 35 -2.47 -7.34 -6.18
C ASN A 35 -1.93 -6.27 -7.14
N ASP A 36 -1.33 -6.67 -8.26
CA ASP A 36 -0.69 -5.71 -9.18
C ASP A 36 -1.66 -4.73 -9.85
N SER A 37 -2.96 -5.05 -9.87
CA SER A 37 -4.01 -4.23 -10.45
C SER A 37 -4.84 -3.45 -9.44
N THR A 38 -4.63 -3.65 -8.13
CA THR A 38 -5.49 -3.06 -7.10
C THR A 38 -4.75 -2.18 -6.11
N HIS A 39 -5.42 -1.13 -5.66
CA HIS A 39 -4.92 -0.18 -4.66
C HIS A 39 -6.10 0.28 -3.81
N TRP A 40 -5.89 0.36 -2.51
CA TRP A 40 -6.79 1.10 -1.62
C TRP A 40 -6.73 2.56 -2.01
N THR A 41 -7.84 3.13 -2.48
CA THR A 41 -7.87 4.47 -3.07
C THR A 41 -8.87 5.36 -2.37
N VAL A 42 -8.51 6.63 -2.14
CA VAL A 42 -9.46 7.71 -1.86
C VAL A 42 -9.19 8.84 -2.85
N SER A 43 -10.25 9.45 -3.38
CA SER A 43 -10.12 10.51 -4.38
C SER A 43 -11.24 11.54 -4.24
N THR A 44 -10.88 12.80 -4.47
CA THR A 44 -11.85 13.89 -4.68
C THR A 44 -12.00 14.28 -6.14
N LEU A 45 -11.16 13.75 -7.04
CA LEU A 45 -11.30 13.95 -8.47
C LEU A 45 -12.47 13.12 -9.00
N SER A 46 -13.53 13.79 -9.43
CA SER A 46 -14.63 13.21 -10.19
C SER A 46 -14.14 12.81 -11.60
N ASN A 47 -14.44 11.60 -12.06
CA ASN A 47 -14.04 11.03 -13.37
C ASN A 47 -12.56 10.67 -13.55
N LEU A 48 -12.02 9.82 -12.67
CA LEU A 48 -10.73 9.18 -12.91
C LEU A 48 -10.88 7.86 -13.67
N GLN A 49 -10.78 7.92 -14.99
CA GLN A 49 -10.33 6.75 -15.75
C GLN A 49 -8.81 6.66 -15.62
N TYR A 50 -8.34 6.14 -14.49
CA TYR A 50 -6.94 5.75 -14.34
C TYR A 50 -6.75 4.40 -15.01
N VAL A 51 -6.15 4.39 -16.21
CA VAL A 51 -5.68 3.16 -16.85
C VAL A 51 -4.17 3.25 -16.94
N ASN A 52 -3.48 2.43 -16.15
CA ASN A 52 -2.03 2.25 -16.27
C ASN A 52 -1.77 1.32 -17.47
N THR A 53 -1.49 1.87 -18.66
CA THR A 53 -1.16 1.07 -19.85
C THR A 53 0.29 1.17 -20.30
N THR A 54 1.16 1.97 -19.66
CA THR A 54 2.56 2.09 -20.13
C THR A 54 3.53 2.50 -19.01
N PRO A 55 4.64 1.77 -18.78
CA PRO A 55 5.77 2.27 -17.99
C PRO A 55 6.50 3.37 -18.78
N GLY A 56 6.57 4.60 -18.25
CA GLY A 56 7.25 5.72 -18.91
C GLY A 56 6.96 7.09 -18.29
N ALA A 57 7.61 8.13 -18.83
CA ALA A 57 7.56 9.51 -18.32
C ALA A 57 6.20 10.23 -18.50
N TYR A 58 5.24 9.60 -19.18
CA TYR A 58 3.96 10.21 -19.55
C TYR A 58 2.81 9.42 -18.92
N TYR A 59 2.29 9.97 -17.82
CA TYR A 59 1.14 9.45 -17.10
C TYR A 59 -0.08 10.25 -17.55
N ASN A 60 -0.94 9.67 -18.40
CA ASN A 60 -2.14 10.35 -18.89
C ASN A 60 -3.35 9.92 -18.06
N THR A 61 -3.79 10.80 -17.15
CA THR A 61 -5.13 10.79 -16.57
C THR A 61 -6.02 11.68 -17.43
N SER A 62 -7.28 11.28 -17.69
CA SER A 62 -8.27 12.22 -18.23
C SER A 62 -8.53 13.29 -17.17
N LYS A 63 -8.27 14.57 -17.48
CA LYS A 63 -8.23 15.66 -16.50
C LYS A 63 -9.37 16.64 -16.72
N SER A 64 -10.29 16.71 -15.76
CA SER A 64 -11.20 17.86 -15.63
C SER A 64 -11.35 18.19 -14.14
N GLY A 65 -10.86 19.36 -13.73
CA GLY A 65 -10.97 19.84 -12.34
C GLY A 65 -9.70 19.69 -11.51
N GLY A 66 -9.70 20.31 -10.32
CA GLY A 66 -8.68 20.13 -9.29
C GLY A 66 -9.14 19.10 -8.26
N GLY A 67 -8.20 18.46 -7.57
CA GLY A 67 -8.49 17.44 -6.57
C GLY A 67 -7.27 16.61 -6.19
N MET A 68 -7.52 15.52 -5.47
CA MET A 68 -6.48 14.69 -4.88
C MET A 68 -6.81 13.21 -5.06
N ILE A 69 -5.78 12.38 -5.21
CA ILE A 69 -5.84 10.92 -5.12
C ILE A 69 -4.81 10.47 -4.10
N VAL A 70 -5.22 9.61 -3.19
CA VAL A 70 -4.31 8.90 -2.30
C VAL A 70 -4.49 7.41 -2.53
N LYS A 71 -3.37 6.69 -2.67
CA LYS A 71 -3.37 5.24 -2.82
C LYS A 71 -2.43 4.57 -1.83
N PHE A 72 -2.88 3.45 -1.27
CA PHE A 72 -2.04 2.47 -0.60
C PHE A 72 -2.06 1.15 -1.38
N LYS A 73 -0.87 0.57 -1.57
CA LYS A 73 -0.67 -0.80 -2.00
C LYS A 73 0.00 -1.56 -0.86
N PHE A 74 -0.61 -2.63 -0.38
CA PHE A 74 -0.01 -3.52 0.60
C PHE A 74 0.32 -4.85 -0.04
N LEU A 75 1.59 -5.23 -0.02
CA LEU A 75 2.13 -6.39 -0.71
C LEU A 75 2.55 -7.47 0.29
N PRO A 76 2.58 -8.75 -0.14
CA PRO A 76 3.12 -9.82 0.68
C PRO A 76 4.53 -9.52 1.19
N GLY A 77 4.84 -10.01 2.39
CA GLY A 77 6.17 -9.81 3.01
C GLY A 77 6.38 -8.44 3.64
N GLY A 78 5.30 -7.70 3.93
CA GLY A 78 5.38 -6.45 4.69
C GLY A 78 5.94 -5.30 3.88
N LYS A 79 5.65 -5.26 2.57
CA LYS A 79 6.00 -4.14 1.69
C LYS A 79 4.78 -3.25 1.46
N TYR A 80 5.00 -1.96 1.26
CA TYR A 80 3.94 -1.05 0.84
C TYR A 80 4.42 -0.06 -0.21
N GLU A 81 3.46 0.46 -0.97
CA GLU A 81 3.59 1.64 -1.81
C GLU A 81 2.51 2.64 -1.40
N PHE A 82 2.91 3.91 -1.33
CA PHE A 82 2.06 5.06 -1.11
C PHE A 82 2.18 6.01 -2.28
N MET A 83 1.05 6.55 -2.70
CA MET A 83 0.98 7.53 -3.75
C MET A 83 0.00 8.63 -3.37
N LEU A 84 0.45 9.87 -3.46
CA LEU A 84 -0.37 11.06 -3.37
C LEU A 84 -0.23 11.84 -4.68
N TYR A 85 -1.34 12.06 -5.35
CA TYR A 85 -1.45 12.96 -6.49
C TYR A 85 -2.35 14.11 -6.12
N VAL A 86 -1.90 15.33 -6.38
CA VAL A 86 -2.69 16.55 -6.20
C VAL A 86 -2.66 17.32 -7.52
N GLN A 87 -3.83 17.68 -8.02
CA GLN A 87 -3.98 18.54 -9.17
C GLN A 87 -4.70 19.82 -8.75
N VAL A 88 -4.18 20.96 -9.18
CA VAL A 88 -4.81 22.27 -9.02
C VAL A 88 -4.79 23.00 -10.35
N ASN A 89 -5.96 23.48 -10.78
CA ASN A 89 -6.09 24.33 -11.95
C ASN A 89 -6.41 25.74 -11.48
N THR A 90 -5.62 26.72 -11.89
CA THR A 90 -5.80 28.12 -11.45
C THR A 90 -5.47 29.06 -12.61
N TYR A 91 -6.45 29.86 -13.05
CA TYR A 91 -6.29 30.85 -14.12
C TYR A 91 -5.60 30.31 -15.39
N GLY A 92 -5.99 29.11 -15.85
CA GLY A 92 -5.39 28.47 -17.04
C GLY A 92 -4.02 27.81 -16.79
N LEU A 93 -3.52 27.82 -15.56
CA LEU A 93 -2.31 27.11 -15.15
C LEU A 93 -2.70 25.76 -14.54
N GLU A 94 -2.17 24.69 -15.10
CA GLU A 94 -2.27 23.34 -14.55
C GLU A 94 -1.02 23.07 -13.71
N THR A 95 -1.24 22.82 -12.43
CA THR A 95 -0.19 22.44 -11.48
C THR A 95 -0.51 21.06 -10.92
N GLU A 96 0.49 20.19 -10.92
CA GLU A 96 0.39 18.85 -10.39
C GLU A 96 1.52 18.58 -9.42
N SER A 97 1.21 17.89 -8.33
CA SER A 97 2.19 17.30 -7.44
C SER A 97 1.94 15.82 -7.33
N TRP A 98 3.02 15.05 -7.36
CA TRP A 98 3.03 13.62 -7.20
C TRP A 98 4.07 13.24 -6.17
N THR A 99 3.64 12.58 -5.11
CA THR A 99 4.50 11.95 -4.12
C THR A 99 4.33 10.45 -4.24
N HIS A 100 5.44 9.75 -4.45
CA HIS A 100 5.50 8.29 -4.36
C HIS A 100 6.45 7.90 -3.25
N ALA A 101 6.06 6.95 -2.40
CA ALA A 101 6.93 6.36 -1.39
C ALA A 101 6.74 4.86 -1.34
N GLU A 102 7.83 4.12 -1.22
CA GLU A 102 7.84 2.67 -1.03
C GLU A 102 8.65 2.32 0.21
N GLY A 103 8.29 1.21 0.85
CA GLY A 103 8.98 0.79 2.06
C GLY A 103 8.41 -0.45 2.68
N LYS A 104 8.61 -0.58 3.99
CA LYS A 104 8.04 -1.66 4.80
C LYS A 104 6.79 -1.20 5.52
N VAL A 105 5.84 -2.10 5.72
CA VAL A 105 4.66 -1.90 6.56
C VAL A 105 4.60 -3.01 7.60
N GLU A 106 4.23 -2.62 8.82
CA GLU A 106 4.04 -3.53 9.94
C GLU A 106 2.60 -3.39 10.43
N PHE A 107 1.83 -4.48 10.33
CA PHE A 107 0.50 -4.57 10.92
C PHE A 107 0.63 -5.18 12.31
N THR A 108 0.07 -4.51 13.31
CA THR A 108 0.17 -4.92 14.71
C THR A 108 -1.01 -4.39 15.51
N LYS A 109 -0.95 -4.51 16.83
CA LYS A 109 -1.87 -3.88 17.76
C LYS A 109 -1.17 -2.81 18.58
N ASN A 110 -1.87 -1.74 18.92
CA ASN A 110 -1.37 -0.78 19.91
C ASN A 110 -1.50 -1.34 21.33
N GLU A 111 -1.10 -0.56 22.34
CA GLU A 111 -1.16 -0.94 23.76
C GLU A 111 -2.59 -1.24 24.26
N LYS A 112 -3.61 -0.74 23.55
CA LYS A 112 -5.04 -0.98 23.82
C LYS A 112 -5.60 -2.19 23.05
N GLY A 113 -4.76 -2.89 22.28
CA GLY A 113 -5.20 -4.04 21.47
C GLY A 113 -5.87 -3.67 20.14
N GLN A 114 -5.86 -2.39 19.75
CA GLN A 114 -6.51 -1.89 18.53
C GLN A 114 -5.61 -2.11 17.32
N ALA A 115 -6.20 -2.45 16.18
CA ALA A 115 -5.47 -2.72 14.94
C ALA A 115 -4.81 -1.44 14.41
N ILE A 116 -3.48 -1.50 14.24
CA ILE A 116 -2.69 -0.42 13.66
C ILE A 116 -1.81 -0.95 12.54
N PHE A 117 -1.39 -0.05 11.65
CA PHE A 117 -0.24 -0.30 10.79
C PHE A 117 0.75 0.85 10.84
N LYS A 118 2.04 0.52 10.73
CA LYS A 118 3.15 1.49 10.73
C LYS A 118 3.88 1.42 9.40
N THR A 119 4.12 2.57 8.79
CA THR A 119 4.85 2.68 7.52
C THR A 119 6.30 3.08 7.76
N TYR A 120 7.23 2.37 7.15
CA TYR A 120 8.67 2.64 7.20
C TYR A 120 9.18 2.91 5.77
N PRO A 121 9.08 4.16 5.29
CA PRO A 121 9.48 4.52 3.94
C PRO A 121 11.00 4.34 3.79
N THR A 122 11.42 3.73 2.68
CA THR A 122 12.85 3.54 2.38
C THR A 122 13.28 4.28 1.12
N LYS A 123 12.36 4.51 0.19
CA LYS A 123 12.58 5.25 -1.05
C LYS A 123 11.32 6.05 -1.40
N GLY A 124 11.51 7.09 -2.19
CA GLY A 124 10.42 7.86 -2.73
C GLY A 124 10.86 8.86 -3.76
N THR A 125 9.88 9.43 -4.44
CA THR A 125 10.04 10.32 -5.58
C THR A 125 9.01 11.43 -5.50
N TYR A 126 9.46 12.66 -5.68
CA TYR A 126 8.59 13.81 -5.85
C TYR A 126 8.64 14.25 -7.32
N ARG A 127 7.48 14.30 -7.96
CA ARG A 127 7.30 14.89 -9.28
C ARG A 127 6.37 16.09 -9.18
N TYR A 128 6.74 17.17 -9.84
CA TYR A 128 5.93 18.37 -9.91
C TYR A 128 5.83 18.83 -11.36
N THR A 129 4.59 19.03 -11.83
CA THR A 129 4.30 19.56 -13.17
C THR A 129 3.75 20.97 -13.02
N LYS A 130 4.29 21.93 -13.76
CA LYS A 130 3.73 23.29 -13.87
C LYS A 130 3.70 23.70 -15.33
N ASN A 131 2.51 23.92 -15.88
CA ASN A 131 2.32 24.31 -17.29
C ASN A 131 3.11 23.40 -18.27
N GLY A 132 3.02 22.08 -18.06
CA GLY A 132 3.72 21.08 -18.90
C GLY A 132 5.21 20.90 -18.59
N GLN A 133 5.83 21.75 -17.76
CA GLN A 133 7.20 21.52 -17.30
C GLN A 133 7.21 20.53 -16.15
N VAL A 134 7.86 19.39 -16.36
CA VAL A 134 7.98 18.32 -15.36
C VAL A 134 9.33 18.41 -14.67
N THR A 135 9.29 18.48 -13.35
CA THR A 135 10.47 18.34 -12.47
C THR A 135 10.31 17.07 -11.65
N ASN A 136 11.39 16.32 -11.52
CA ASN A 136 11.39 15.04 -10.81
C ASN A 136 12.65 14.93 -9.96
N ARG A 137 12.51 14.50 -8.70
CA ARG A 137 13.64 14.22 -7.82
C ARG A 137 13.34 13.09 -6.85
N ALA A 138 14.41 12.43 -6.39
CA ALA A 138 14.31 11.52 -5.26
C ALA A 138 13.96 12.28 -3.97
N ALA A 139 13.15 11.65 -3.12
CA ALA A 139 12.92 12.10 -1.76
C ALA A 139 14.14 11.76 -0.89
N THR A 140 14.56 12.68 -0.04
CA THR A 140 15.60 12.42 0.95
C THR A 140 15.05 11.54 2.08
N LYS A 141 15.94 10.87 2.82
CA LYS A 141 15.56 10.06 3.97
C LYS A 141 14.81 10.87 5.04
N GLU A 142 15.21 12.12 5.24
CA GLU A 142 14.59 13.01 6.22
C GLU A 142 13.18 13.45 5.80
N GLU A 143 13.00 13.81 4.52
CA GLU A 143 11.67 14.11 3.98
C GLU A 143 10.72 12.92 4.09
N LEU A 144 11.19 11.72 3.77
CA LEU A 144 10.42 10.48 3.93
C LEU A 144 10.07 10.21 5.39
N LYS A 145 11.03 10.37 6.30
CA LYS A 145 10.77 10.23 7.74
C LYS A 145 9.73 11.25 8.22
N ASN A 146 9.81 12.50 7.79
CA ASN A 146 8.93 13.55 8.29
C ASN A 146 7.52 13.45 7.68
N SER A 147 7.37 12.95 6.46
CA SER A 147 6.09 12.91 5.74
C SER A 147 5.42 11.54 5.65
N GLN A 148 6.19 10.44 5.64
CA GLN A 148 5.70 9.09 5.30
C GLN A 148 5.97 8.03 6.37
N LEU A 149 6.77 8.30 7.41
CA LEU A 149 6.82 7.48 8.62
C LEU A 149 5.59 7.83 9.47
N ARG A 150 4.59 6.95 9.42
CA ARG A 150 3.27 7.19 10.01
C ARG A 150 2.78 5.94 10.70
N THR A 151 1.93 6.16 11.70
CA THR A 151 1.17 5.11 12.38
C THR A 151 -0.29 5.39 12.16
N TYR A 152 -1.05 4.38 11.78
CA TYR A 152 -2.46 4.50 11.47
C TYR A 152 -3.28 3.51 12.28
N LEU A 153 -4.42 3.95 12.83
CA LEU A 153 -5.52 3.04 13.14
C LEU A 153 -6.18 2.62 11.83
N TRP A 154 -6.63 1.37 11.78
CA TRP A 154 -7.37 0.91 10.62
C TRP A 154 -8.46 -0.07 10.98
N GLU A 155 -9.50 -0.07 10.16
CA GLU A 155 -10.58 -1.05 10.21
C GLU A 155 -11.08 -1.31 8.78
N ARG A 156 -11.35 -2.58 8.48
CA ARG A 156 -12.06 -2.94 7.25
C ARG A 156 -13.55 -2.81 7.48
N TRP A 157 -14.23 -2.13 6.56
CA TRP A 157 -15.67 -1.92 6.62
C TRP A 157 -16.34 -2.35 5.31
N GLU A 158 -17.53 -2.95 5.43
CA GLU A 158 -18.38 -3.25 4.28
C GLU A 158 -19.57 -2.31 4.29
N ASN A 159 -19.79 -1.61 3.17
CA ASN A 159 -20.89 -0.66 3.02
C ASN A 159 -22.09 -1.36 2.36
N PRO A 160 -23.22 -1.57 3.07
CA PRO A 160 -24.40 -2.22 2.49
C PRO A 160 -24.98 -1.46 1.28
N GLN A 161 -24.78 -0.14 1.23
CA GLN A 161 -25.24 0.70 0.13
C GLN A 161 -24.29 0.71 -1.08
N ASP A 162 -23.07 0.17 -0.93
CA ASP A 162 -22.12 0.00 -2.01
C ASP A 162 -21.47 -1.40 -1.94
N PRO A 163 -22.23 -2.45 -2.32
CA PRO A 163 -21.77 -3.82 -2.20
C PRO A 163 -20.67 -4.18 -3.19
N GLN A 164 -20.33 -3.30 -4.14
CA GLN A 164 -19.30 -3.52 -5.15
C GLN A 164 -17.90 -3.14 -4.67
N ASN A 165 -17.78 -2.50 -3.49
CA ASN A 165 -16.51 -2.07 -2.94
C ASN A 165 -16.30 -2.60 -1.51
N ASP A 166 -15.05 -2.89 -1.20
CA ASP A 166 -14.56 -3.01 0.17
C ASP A 166 -13.97 -1.68 0.61
N TYR A 167 -14.07 -1.37 1.90
CA TYR A 167 -13.55 -0.13 2.47
C TYR A 167 -12.49 -0.39 3.54
N LEU A 168 -11.48 0.47 3.57
CA LEU A 168 -10.48 0.55 4.60
C LEU A 168 -10.57 1.95 5.22
N LEU A 169 -11.06 1.99 6.46
CA LEU A 169 -11.12 3.20 7.27
C LEU A 169 -9.76 3.37 7.94
N VAL A 170 -9.18 4.55 7.82
CA VAL A 170 -7.83 4.85 8.30
C VAL A 170 -7.85 6.17 9.06
N VAL A 171 -7.23 6.20 10.24
CA VAL A 171 -6.95 7.43 11.00
C VAL A 171 -5.46 7.54 11.23
N ASP A 172 -4.86 8.66 10.83
CA ASP A 172 -3.44 8.94 11.07
C ASP A 172 -3.22 9.32 12.54
N LEU A 173 -2.68 8.38 13.33
CA LEU A 173 -2.35 8.58 14.74
C LEU A 173 -1.12 9.48 14.93
N THR A 174 -0.30 9.68 13.91
CA THR A 174 0.81 10.64 13.98
C THR A 174 0.27 12.07 13.94
N ALA A 175 -0.77 12.31 13.14
CA ALA A 175 -1.47 13.59 13.11
C ALA A 175 -2.47 13.74 14.27
N ASN A 176 -3.09 12.64 14.73
CA ASN A 176 -4.14 12.63 15.73
C ASN A 176 -3.82 11.62 16.86
N PRO A 177 -2.83 11.90 17.74
CA PRO A 177 -2.36 10.92 18.72
C PRO A 177 -3.38 10.56 19.81
N GLY A 178 -4.43 11.36 19.99
CA GLY A 178 -5.52 11.10 20.93
C GLY A 178 -6.70 10.31 20.36
N ALA A 179 -6.70 10.04 19.05
CA ALA A 179 -7.80 9.36 18.38
C ALA A 179 -7.95 7.92 18.88
N ASP A 180 -9.17 7.55 19.28
CA ASP A 180 -9.48 6.28 19.91
C ASP A 180 -10.89 5.81 19.52
N PRO A 181 -11.04 4.68 18.80
CA PRO A 181 -12.36 4.15 18.40
C PRO A 181 -13.22 3.74 19.59
N ASP A 182 -12.63 3.44 20.75
CA ASP A 182 -13.37 3.10 21.96
C ASP A 182 -13.87 4.35 22.72
N LYS A 183 -13.47 5.55 22.26
CA LYS A 183 -13.87 6.87 22.79
C LYS A 183 -14.33 7.77 21.64
N PRO A 184 -15.59 7.62 21.18
CA PRO A 184 -16.09 8.31 19.99
C PRO A 184 -15.92 9.83 20.02
N GLU A 185 -15.89 10.46 21.20
CA GLU A 185 -15.65 11.90 21.38
C GLU A 185 -14.25 12.35 20.94
N THR A 186 -13.31 11.42 20.79
CA THR A 186 -11.94 11.68 20.32
C THR A 186 -11.79 11.54 18.80
N LEU A 187 -12.84 11.10 18.10
CA LEU A 187 -12.86 10.90 16.65
C LEU A 187 -13.84 11.86 15.99
N THR A 188 -13.35 12.59 15.01
CA THR A 188 -14.20 13.42 14.14
C THR A 188 -14.15 12.91 12.71
N ALA A 189 -15.19 13.18 11.93
CA ALA A 189 -15.34 12.64 10.57
C ALA A 189 -14.20 13.06 9.63
N ASP A 190 -13.60 14.24 9.84
CA ASP A 190 -12.48 14.77 9.07
C ASP A 190 -11.15 14.04 9.32
N MET A 191 -11.04 13.29 10.43
CA MET A 191 -9.88 12.46 10.73
C MET A 191 -9.90 11.12 9.98
N ILE A 192 -11.08 10.69 9.53
CA ILE A 192 -11.29 9.35 8.96
C ILE A 192 -11.13 9.42 7.45
N SER A 193 -10.05 8.83 6.95
CA SER A 193 -9.87 8.58 5.52
C SER A 193 -10.53 7.25 5.14
N LYS A 194 -11.51 7.30 4.24
CA LYS A 194 -12.21 6.12 3.71
C LYS A 194 -11.62 5.72 2.37
N PHE A 195 -10.69 4.77 2.39
CA PHE A 195 -10.16 4.16 1.17
C PHE A 195 -11.10 3.05 0.69
N HIS A 196 -11.12 2.79 -0.61
CA HIS A 196 -11.90 1.70 -1.19
C HIS A 196 -11.11 0.92 -2.24
N ILE A 197 -11.55 -0.32 -2.47
CA ILE A 197 -11.09 -1.22 -3.52
C ILE A 197 -12.31 -1.93 -4.12
N PRO A 198 -12.39 -2.11 -5.44
CA PRO A 198 -13.48 -2.90 -6.03
C PRO A 198 -13.40 -4.37 -5.58
N LYS A 199 -14.53 -4.96 -5.22
CA LYS A 199 -14.62 -6.40 -4.99
C LYS A 199 -14.36 -7.13 -6.30
N ALA A 200 -13.59 -8.22 -6.25
CA ALA A 200 -13.42 -9.08 -7.41
C ALA A 200 -14.79 -9.59 -7.85
N LYS A 201 -15.09 -9.49 -9.16
CA LYS A 201 -16.29 -10.13 -9.73
C LYS A 201 -16.16 -11.63 -9.49
N LYS A 202 -17.07 -12.19 -8.69
CA LYS A 202 -17.20 -13.64 -8.50
C LYS A 202 -17.73 -14.28 -9.77
#